data_AF-A0A7W8HG77-F1
#
_entry.id   AF-A0A7W8HG77-F1
#
_cell.length_a   1.000
_cell.length_b   1.000
_cell.length_c   1.000
_cell.angle_alpha   90.00
_cell.angle_beta   90.00
_cell.angle_gamma   90.00
#
_symmetry.space_group_name_H-M   'P 1'
#
loop_
_entity.id
_entity.type
_entity.pdbx_description
1 polymer ?
#
loop_
_entity_poly.entity_id
_entity_poly.type
_entity_poly.pdbx_seq_one_letter_code
_entity_poly.pdbx_strand_id
1 'polypeptide(L)'
;MKTTDTVTYDASAAIVLANKAQAALAGASDFVIDSPTMFELASDDLKQVKALQKEVEEKRTSITGPLNQAVKAVNDLFRPPKDYLDRAEVTLKRAIVGWTTEQERIAAEARRKAEAEARAERERLAAIEREQAEAARRAQEEAQAAAAAGDQEAAAAAMAAAQAAEEQAAVAAMTAQVVTVAPAVEAPAKVTGITGRVTYSAEVTNLELLVKAVAQGLAPIECLQADTKFLGAQARAFKKAGELFPGVMAVAERSIAARAA
;
A
#
# COMPACT_ATOMS: atom_id res chain seq x y z
N MET A 1 25.65 -6.17 36.59
CA MET A 1 25.69 -7.56 37.07
C MET A 1 25.95 -8.44 35.85
N LYS A 2 27.15 -9.01 35.71
CA LYS A 2 27.50 -9.85 34.54
C LYS A 2 27.17 -11.30 34.89
N THR A 3 26.00 -11.78 34.51
CA THR A 3 25.72 -13.23 34.44
C THR A 3 26.25 -13.70 33.10
N THR A 4 27.47 -14.23 33.09
CA THR A 4 27.93 -15.04 31.96
C THR A 4 27.35 -16.43 32.14
N ASP A 5 26.07 -16.60 31.78
CA ASP A 5 25.43 -17.90 31.76
C ASP A 5 26.07 -18.74 30.66
N THR A 6 27.07 -19.53 31.06
CA THR A 6 27.80 -20.40 30.15
C THR A 6 27.02 -21.69 30.00
N VAL A 7 26.48 -21.94 28.81
CA VAL A 7 25.77 -23.19 28.52
C VAL A 7 26.82 -24.25 28.21
N THR A 8 27.02 -25.17 29.15
CA THR A 8 27.89 -26.33 28.98
C THR A 8 27.05 -27.52 28.54
N TYR A 9 27.50 -28.24 27.52
CA TYR A 9 26.86 -29.46 27.05
C TYR A 9 27.91 -30.52 26.71
N ASP A 10 27.53 -31.79 26.86
CA ASP A 10 28.39 -32.92 26.56
C ASP A 10 28.28 -33.30 25.08
N ALA A 11 29.30 -32.95 24.30
CA ALA A 11 29.39 -33.30 22.89
C ALA A 11 29.65 -34.80 22.66
N SER A 12 30.18 -35.53 23.65
CA SER A 12 30.50 -36.96 23.50
C SER A 12 29.24 -37.82 23.37
N ALA A 13 28.16 -37.45 24.07
CA ALA A 13 26.85 -38.10 23.94
C ALA A 13 26.29 -38.02 22.52
N ALA A 14 26.50 -36.90 21.82
CA ALA A 14 26.06 -36.73 20.43
C ALA A 14 26.84 -37.64 19.46
N ILE A 15 28.15 -37.81 19.70
CA ILE A 15 29.00 -38.72 18.90
C ILE A 15 28.55 -40.17 19.07
N VAL A 16 28.25 -40.59 20.31
CA VAL A 16 27.73 -41.94 20.59
C VAL A 16 26.41 -42.19 19.89
N LEU A 17 25.48 -41.22 19.93
CA LEU A 17 24.19 -41.33 19.25
C LEU A 17 24.33 -41.35 17.73
N ALA A 18 25.26 -40.58 17.17
CA ALA A 18 25.55 -40.60 15.73
C ALA A 18 26.04 -41.99 15.28
N ASN A 19 26.95 -42.60 16.03
CA ASN A 19 27.43 -43.96 15.74
C ASN A 19 26.31 -45.01 15.82
N LYS A 20 25.45 -44.94 16.84
CA LYS A 20 24.27 -45.81 16.96
C LYS A 20 23.31 -45.64 15.78
N ALA A 21 23.05 -44.40 15.37
CA ALA A 21 22.17 -44.09 14.23
C ALA A 21 22.77 -44.59 12.91
N GLN A 22 24.08 -44.45 12.72
CA GLN A 22 24.77 -44.98 11.53
C GLN A 22 24.69 -46.51 11.47
N ALA A 23 24.86 -47.20 12.60
CA ALA A 23 24.70 -48.66 12.67
C ALA A 23 23.26 -49.09 12.33
N ALA A 24 22.25 -48.39 12.86
CA ALA A 24 20.85 -48.66 12.56
C ALA A 24 20.51 -48.41 11.07
N LEU A 25 21.07 -47.36 10.48
CA LEU A 25 20.93 -47.08 9.04
C LEU A 25 21.56 -48.19 8.19
N ALA A 26 22.79 -48.62 8.52
CA ALA A 26 23.46 -49.71 7.81
C ALA A 26 22.62 -51.00 7.87
N GLY A 27 22.07 -51.35 9.03
CA GLY A 27 21.17 -52.50 9.18
C GLY A 27 19.87 -52.39 8.37
N ALA A 28 19.31 -51.19 8.23
CA ALA A 28 18.08 -50.96 7.46
C ALA A 28 18.31 -50.91 5.94
N SER A 29 19.53 -50.60 5.49
CA SER A 29 19.82 -50.34 4.06
C SER A 29 19.73 -51.60 3.20
N ASP A 30 20.02 -52.76 3.77
CA ASP A 30 20.06 -54.05 3.07
C ASP A 30 18.79 -54.89 3.33
N PHE A 31 17.77 -54.31 3.95
CA PHE A 31 16.59 -55.05 4.37
C PHE A 31 15.69 -55.42 3.19
N VAL A 32 15.51 -56.72 2.95
CA VAL A 32 14.55 -57.26 1.97
C VAL A 32 13.44 -57.99 2.73
N ILE A 33 12.20 -57.53 2.57
CA ILE A 33 11.02 -58.14 3.20
C ILE A 33 10.36 -59.07 2.18
N ASP A 34 10.73 -60.35 2.22
CA ASP A 34 10.22 -61.41 1.33
C ASP A 34 9.33 -62.43 2.05
N SER A 35 9.19 -62.32 3.37
CA SER A 35 8.47 -63.28 4.20
C SER A 35 7.83 -62.61 5.43
N PRO A 36 6.81 -63.25 6.03
CA PRO A 36 6.19 -62.74 7.27
C PRO A 36 7.19 -62.59 8.42
N THR A 37 8.17 -63.49 8.55
CA THR A 37 9.21 -63.40 9.57
C THR A 37 10.13 -62.20 9.34
N MET A 38 10.52 -61.91 8.08
CA MET A 38 11.28 -60.70 7.76
C MET A 38 10.46 -59.43 8.01
N PHE A 39 9.15 -59.47 7.81
CA PHE A 39 8.26 -58.35 8.14
C PHE A 39 8.21 -58.08 9.66
N GLU A 40 8.12 -59.12 10.48
CA GLU A 40 8.15 -58.98 11.95
C GLU A 40 9.49 -58.42 12.43
N LEU A 41 10.60 -58.93 11.91
CA LEU A 41 11.95 -58.42 12.23
C LEU A 41 12.12 -56.95 11.81
N ALA A 42 11.72 -56.60 10.59
CA ALA A 42 11.73 -55.21 10.12
C ALA A 42 10.87 -54.29 11.00
N SER A 43 9.74 -54.80 11.49
CA SER A 43 8.84 -54.05 12.35
C SER A 43 9.44 -53.78 13.73
N ASP A 44 10.21 -54.73 14.28
CA ASP A 44 10.91 -54.55 15.55
C ASP A 44 12.14 -53.65 15.41
N ASP A 45 12.91 -53.79 14.34
CA ASP A 45 14.03 -52.89 14.02
C ASP A 45 13.52 -51.46 13.81
N LEU A 46 12.37 -51.28 13.14
CA LEU A 46 11.73 -49.99 12.99
C LEU A 46 11.36 -49.38 14.36
N LYS A 47 10.84 -50.16 15.31
CA LYS A 47 10.57 -49.66 16.68
C LYS A 47 11.87 -49.23 17.38
N GLN A 48 12.96 -49.96 17.22
CA GLN A 48 14.26 -49.59 17.79
C GLN A 48 14.80 -48.30 17.17
N VAL A 49 14.72 -48.15 15.84
CA VAL A 49 15.05 -46.89 15.14
C VAL A 49 14.20 -45.73 15.68
N LYS A 50 12.89 -45.94 15.89
CA LYS A 50 12.02 -44.93 16.49
C LYS A 50 12.44 -44.57 17.92
N ALA A 51 12.92 -45.52 18.73
CA ALA A 51 13.43 -45.25 20.07
C ALA A 51 14.73 -44.43 20.04
N LEU A 52 15.68 -44.76 19.15
CA LEU A 52 16.91 -43.96 18.96
C LEU A 52 16.58 -42.53 18.48
N GLN A 53 15.63 -42.39 17.55
CA GLN A 53 15.16 -41.06 17.12
C GLN A 53 14.62 -40.24 18.29
N LYS A 54 13.88 -40.87 19.22
CA LYS A 54 13.36 -40.23 20.42
C LYS A 54 14.49 -39.80 21.36
N GLU A 55 15.46 -40.67 21.63
CA GLU A 55 16.62 -40.37 22.48
C GLU A 55 17.44 -39.19 21.96
N VAL A 56 17.68 -39.13 20.63
CA VAL A 56 18.35 -38.00 19.97
C VAL A 56 17.59 -36.70 20.21
N GLU A 57 16.28 -36.72 20.00
CA GLU A 57 15.44 -35.54 20.16
C GLU A 57 15.33 -35.09 21.63
N GLU A 58 15.29 -36.02 22.59
CA GLU A 58 15.33 -35.72 24.03
C GLU A 58 16.64 -35.03 24.42
N LYS A 59 17.80 -35.50 23.94
CA LYS A 59 19.08 -34.84 24.19
C LYS A 59 19.12 -33.45 23.55
N ARG A 60 18.66 -33.32 22.30
CA ARG A 60 18.58 -32.02 21.61
C ARG A 60 17.69 -31.03 22.38
N THR A 61 16.53 -31.47 22.83
CA THR A 61 15.58 -30.63 23.58
C THR A 61 16.06 -30.31 24.98
N SER A 62 16.81 -31.18 25.65
CA SER A 62 17.42 -30.88 26.95
C SER A 62 18.40 -29.70 26.89
N ILE A 63 19.10 -29.52 25.76
CA ILE A 63 20.01 -28.40 25.53
C ILE A 63 19.24 -27.16 25.06
N THR A 64 18.36 -27.33 24.07
CA THR A 64 17.66 -26.19 23.46
C THR A 64 16.53 -25.65 24.33
N GLY A 65 15.98 -26.44 25.26
CA GLY A 65 14.90 -26.04 26.16
C GLY A 65 15.26 -24.81 27.01
N PRO A 66 16.32 -24.87 27.85
CA PRO A 66 16.77 -23.73 28.63
C PRO A 66 17.16 -22.51 27.78
N LEU A 67 17.79 -22.75 26.62
CA LEU A 67 18.14 -21.68 25.67
C LEU A 67 16.88 -20.97 25.14
N ASN A 68 15.87 -21.73 24.73
CA ASN A 68 14.61 -21.18 24.24
C ASN A 68 13.86 -20.42 25.35
N GLN A 69 13.93 -20.88 26.60
CA GLN A 69 13.37 -20.17 27.75
C GLN A 69 14.10 -18.84 27.98
N ALA A 70 15.42 -18.82 27.91
CA ALA A 70 16.22 -17.60 28.02
C ALA A 70 15.91 -16.61 26.89
N VAL A 71 15.88 -17.07 25.64
CA VAL A 71 15.50 -16.26 24.48
C VAL A 71 14.09 -15.68 24.65
N LYS A 72 13.14 -16.50 25.12
CA LYS A 72 11.78 -16.04 25.42
C LYS A 72 11.78 -14.97 26.50
N ALA A 73 12.49 -15.17 27.61
CA ALA A 73 12.57 -14.21 28.71
C ALA A 73 13.18 -12.87 28.26
N VAL A 74 14.23 -12.91 27.44
CA VAL A 74 14.83 -11.71 26.84
C VAL A 74 13.83 -11.01 25.92
N ASN A 75 13.17 -11.74 25.03
CA ASN A 75 12.15 -11.16 24.15
C ASN A 75 10.99 -10.54 24.96
N ASP A 76 10.50 -11.23 25.98
CA ASP A 76 9.45 -10.74 26.85
C ASP A 76 9.88 -9.48 27.63
N LEU A 77 11.14 -9.38 28.05
CA LEU A 77 11.70 -8.19 28.70
C LEU A 77 11.69 -6.96 27.79
N PHE A 78 12.05 -7.14 26.51
CA PHE A 78 12.13 -6.04 25.55
C PHE A 78 10.83 -5.79 24.76
N ARG A 79 9.83 -6.68 24.89
CA ARG A 79 8.54 -6.52 24.22
C ARG A 79 7.80 -5.25 24.65
N PRO A 80 7.60 -4.93 25.94
CA PRO A 80 6.89 -3.72 26.33
C PRO A 80 7.56 -2.41 25.88
N PRO A 81 8.88 -2.21 26.04
CA PRO A 81 9.57 -1.03 25.49
C PRO A 81 9.39 -0.91 23.98
N LYS A 82 9.52 -2.02 23.24
CA LYS A 82 9.26 -2.03 21.80
C LYS A 82 7.81 -1.63 21.49
N ASP A 83 6.83 -2.20 22.18
CA ASP A 83 5.42 -1.89 21.97
C ASP A 83 5.11 -0.42 22.25
N TYR A 84 5.71 0.18 23.29
CA TYR A 84 5.55 1.60 23.58
C TYR A 84 6.14 2.49 22.49
N LEU A 85 7.35 2.17 22.00
CA LEU A 85 7.99 2.92 20.93
C LEU A 85 7.22 2.79 19.61
N ASP A 86 6.76 1.59 19.26
CA ASP A 86 5.94 1.34 18.08
C ASP A 86 4.64 2.15 18.14
N ARG A 87 3.97 2.19 19.31
CA ARG A 87 2.75 3.00 19.51
C ARG A 87 3.02 4.49 19.46
N ALA A 88 4.12 4.95 20.04
CA ALA A 88 4.51 6.36 20.00
C ALA A 88 4.78 6.80 18.56
N GLU A 89 5.52 5.98 17.79
CA GLU A 89 5.78 6.20 16.37
C GLU A 89 4.49 6.29 15.56
N VAL A 90 3.57 5.33 15.72
CA VAL A 90 2.27 5.34 15.02
C VAL A 90 1.45 6.58 15.39
N THR A 91 1.44 6.97 16.66
CA THR A 91 0.71 8.15 17.14
C THR A 91 1.26 9.44 16.53
N LEU A 92 2.59 9.61 16.55
CA LEU A 92 3.25 10.78 15.97
C LEU A 92 3.05 10.83 14.45
N LYS A 93 3.21 9.71 13.74
CA LYS A 93 2.95 9.65 12.29
C LYS A 93 1.51 10.03 11.96
N ARG A 94 0.53 9.52 12.72
CA ARG A 94 -0.88 9.88 12.53
C ARG A 94 -1.11 11.38 12.75
N ALA A 95 -0.51 11.97 13.79
CA ALA A 95 -0.62 13.40 14.05
C ALA A 95 0.01 14.23 12.92
N ILE A 96 1.18 13.84 12.42
CA ILE A 96 1.87 14.50 11.30
C ILE A 96 1.02 14.41 10.02
N VAL A 97 0.47 13.24 9.69
CA VAL A 97 -0.42 13.06 8.53
C VAL A 97 -1.71 13.87 8.67
N GLY A 98 -2.30 13.90 9.87
CA GLY A 98 -3.49 14.70 10.14
C GLY A 98 -3.24 16.20 9.95
N TRP A 99 -2.14 16.71 10.51
CA TRP A 99 -1.77 18.11 10.35
C TRP A 99 -1.42 18.47 8.91
N THR A 100 -0.61 17.65 8.22
CA THR A 100 -0.23 17.91 6.81
C THR A 100 -1.43 17.89 5.87
N THR A 101 -2.32 16.91 6.00
CA THR A 101 -3.60 16.87 5.27
C THR A 101 -4.44 18.12 5.52
N GLU A 102 -4.51 18.58 6.78
CA GLU A 102 -5.26 19.78 7.13
C GLU A 102 -4.61 21.06 6.57
N GLN A 103 -3.28 21.16 6.60
CA GLN A 103 -2.57 22.28 5.96
C GLN A 103 -2.80 22.30 4.45
N GLU A 104 -2.79 21.14 3.79
CA GLU A 104 -3.14 21.03 2.36
C GLU A 104 -4.59 21.46 2.10
N ARG A 105 -5.53 21.08 2.97
CA ARG A 105 -6.94 21.50 2.89
C ARG A 105 -7.07 23.02 3.00
N ILE A 106 -6.43 23.64 4.00
CA ILE A 106 -6.44 25.09 4.21
C ILE A 106 -5.81 25.81 3.01
N ALA A 107 -4.66 25.34 2.53
CA ALA A 107 -3.99 25.93 1.37
C ALA A 107 -4.85 25.82 0.10
N ALA A 108 -5.52 24.68 -0.12
CA ALA A 108 -6.44 24.51 -1.23
C ALA A 108 -7.67 25.43 -1.11
N GLU A 109 -8.22 25.61 0.10
CA GLU A 109 -9.34 26.52 0.33
C GLU A 109 -8.95 27.99 0.11
N ALA A 110 -7.78 28.41 0.61
CA ALA A 110 -7.23 29.74 0.37
C ALA A 110 -7.01 30.00 -1.13
N ARG A 111 -6.47 29.01 -1.86
CA ARG A 111 -6.31 29.09 -3.33
C ARG A 111 -7.67 29.21 -4.03
N ARG A 112 -8.66 28.40 -3.68
CA ARG A 112 -10.01 28.50 -4.25
C ARG A 112 -10.65 29.85 -4.00
N LYS A 113 -10.50 30.40 -2.79
CA LYS A 113 -11.02 31.73 -2.45
C LYS A 113 -10.33 32.83 -3.24
N ALA A 114 -9.00 32.82 -3.30
CA ALA A 114 -8.23 33.78 -4.08
C ALA A 114 -8.54 33.70 -5.58
N GLU A 115 -8.72 32.49 -6.14
CA GLU A 115 -9.11 32.29 -7.53
C GLU A 115 -10.54 32.80 -7.81
N ALA A 116 -11.48 32.61 -6.88
CA ALA A 116 -12.84 33.11 -6.98
C ALA A 116 -12.89 34.64 -6.91
N GLU A 117 -12.17 35.26 -5.98
CA GLU A 117 -12.05 36.71 -5.85
C GLU A 117 -11.39 37.32 -7.10
N ALA A 118 -10.30 36.71 -7.58
CA ALA A 118 -9.64 37.13 -8.82
C ALA A 118 -10.53 36.93 -10.06
N ARG A 119 -11.43 35.93 -10.07
CA ARG A 119 -12.42 35.76 -11.15
C ARG A 119 -13.48 36.84 -11.08
N ALA A 120 -14.06 37.09 -9.91
CA ALA A 120 -15.08 38.12 -9.71
C ALA A 120 -14.55 39.52 -10.08
N GLU A 121 -13.32 39.85 -9.70
CA GLU A 121 -12.71 41.14 -10.06
C GLU A 121 -12.43 41.23 -11.56
N ARG A 122 -11.96 40.14 -12.19
CA ARG A 122 -11.80 40.09 -13.65
C ARG A 122 -13.12 40.25 -14.40
N GLU A 123 -14.19 39.61 -13.91
CA GLU A 123 -15.53 39.76 -14.50
C GLU A 123 -16.05 41.19 -14.34
N ARG A 124 -15.83 41.83 -13.19
CA ARG A 124 -16.19 43.23 -12.94
C ARG A 124 -15.43 44.18 -13.87
N LEU A 125 -14.11 44.03 -13.96
CA LEU A 125 -13.27 44.87 -14.82
C LEU A 125 -13.62 44.66 -16.31
N ALA A 126 -13.89 43.42 -16.73
CA ALA A 126 -14.33 43.12 -18.09
C ALA A 126 -15.74 43.66 -18.40
N ALA A 127 -16.62 43.81 -17.40
CA ALA A 127 -17.92 44.46 -17.57
C ALA A 127 -17.75 45.98 -17.73
N ILE A 128 -16.90 46.61 -16.92
CA ILE A 128 -16.56 48.03 -17.04
C ILE A 128 -15.92 48.30 -18.40
N GLU A 129 -14.95 47.50 -18.83
CA GLU A 129 -14.31 47.62 -20.15
C GLU A 129 -15.34 47.54 -21.29
N ARG A 130 -16.27 46.59 -21.23
CA ARG A 130 -17.35 46.47 -22.23
C ARG A 130 -18.25 47.69 -22.25
N GLU A 131 -18.65 48.20 -21.08
CA GLU A 131 -19.48 49.41 -20.98
C GLU A 131 -18.77 50.63 -21.55
N GLN A 132 -17.49 50.84 -21.21
CA GLN A 132 -16.69 51.96 -21.73
C GLN A 132 -16.44 51.83 -23.24
N ALA A 133 -16.19 50.62 -23.74
CA ALA A 133 -16.03 50.38 -25.17
C ALA A 133 -17.35 50.63 -25.95
N GLU A 134 -18.50 50.26 -25.39
CA GLU A 134 -19.80 50.59 -26.00
C GLU A 134 -20.10 52.09 -25.98
N ALA A 135 -19.78 52.79 -24.89
CA ALA A 135 -19.91 54.24 -24.79
C ALA A 135 -19.03 54.97 -25.80
N ALA A 136 -17.75 54.56 -25.93
CA ALA A 136 -16.84 55.09 -26.94
C ALA A 136 -17.36 54.86 -28.37
N ARG A 137 -17.90 53.66 -28.66
CA ARG A 137 -18.49 53.37 -29.97
C ARG A 137 -19.68 54.29 -30.28
N ARG A 138 -20.60 54.48 -29.33
CA ARG A 138 -21.75 55.38 -29.50
C ARG A 138 -21.34 56.83 -29.71
N ALA A 139 -20.35 57.33 -28.94
CA ALA A 139 -19.84 58.69 -29.09
C ALA A 139 -19.15 58.90 -30.45
N GLN A 140 -18.43 57.90 -30.96
CA GLN A 140 -17.87 57.95 -32.32
C GLN A 140 -18.96 57.95 -33.41
N GLU A 141 -20.00 57.13 -33.27
CA GLU A 141 -21.15 57.11 -34.20
C GLU A 141 -21.88 58.46 -34.23
N GLU A 142 -22.11 59.09 -33.06
CA GLU A 142 -22.71 60.42 -32.95
C GLU A 142 -21.82 61.52 -33.57
N ALA A 143 -20.51 61.46 -33.35
CA ALA A 143 -19.55 62.39 -33.95
C ALA A 143 -19.53 62.28 -35.49
N GLN A 144 -19.59 61.06 -36.03
CA GLN A 144 -19.69 60.83 -37.48
C GLN A 144 -21.02 61.34 -38.05
N ALA A 145 -22.13 61.15 -37.35
CA ALA A 145 -23.45 61.63 -37.77
C ALA A 145 -23.53 63.16 -37.76
N ALA A 146 -23.02 63.83 -36.71
CA ALA A 146 -22.97 65.29 -36.64
C ALA A 146 -22.06 65.90 -37.73
N ALA A 147 -20.92 65.27 -38.01
CA ALA A 147 -20.05 65.66 -39.11
C ALA A 147 -20.72 65.52 -40.49
N ALA A 148 -21.51 64.46 -40.70
CA ALA A 148 -22.27 64.25 -41.94
C ALA A 148 -23.44 65.25 -42.10
N ALA A 149 -24.00 65.75 -41.00
CA ALA A 149 -25.08 66.75 -41.00
C ALA A 149 -24.59 68.18 -41.29
N GLY A 150 -23.27 68.44 -41.30
CA GLY A 150 -22.69 69.73 -41.67
C GLY A 150 -22.73 70.82 -40.59
N ASP A 151 -23.13 70.49 -39.36
CA ASP A 151 -23.11 71.41 -38.22
C ASP A 151 -21.71 71.41 -37.56
N GLN A 152 -20.93 72.45 -37.85
CA GLN A 152 -19.53 72.57 -37.40
C GLN A 152 -19.39 72.65 -35.87
N GLU A 153 -20.36 73.23 -35.16
CA GLU A 153 -20.32 73.37 -33.71
C GLU A 153 -20.72 72.07 -33.02
N ALA A 154 -21.78 71.41 -33.52
CA ALA A 154 -22.20 70.10 -33.04
C ALA A 154 -21.16 69.01 -33.33
N ALA A 155 -20.49 69.05 -34.49
CA ALA A 155 -19.42 68.12 -34.85
C ALA A 155 -18.19 68.27 -33.94
N ALA A 156 -17.80 69.51 -33.60
CA ALA A 156 -16.68 69.76 -32.68
C ALA A 156 -16.99 69.28 -31.26
N ALA A 157 -18.20 69.52 -30.76
CA ALA A 157 -18.64 69.04 -29.45
C ALA A 157 -18.70 67.49 -29.39
N ALA A 158 -19.21 66.85 -30.44
CA ALA A 158 -19.28 65.40 -30.52
C ALA A 158 -17.91 64.73 -30.69
N MET A 159 -16.96 65.34 -31.43
CA MET A 159 -15.57 64.87 -31.50
C MET A 159 -14.84 64.94 -30.14
N ALA A 160 -15.04 66.02 -29.38
CA ALA A 160 -14.46 66.14 -28.05
C ALA A 160 -15.04 65.09 -27.08
N ALA A 161 -16.34 64.80 -27.17
CA ALA A 161 -16.99 63.73 -26.40
C ALA A 161 -16.46 62.33 -26.80
N ALA A 162 -16.24 62.09 -28.09
CA ALA A 162 -15.68 60.82 -28.58
C ALA A 162 -14.23 60.61 -28.11
N GLN A 163 -13.37 61.65 -28.17
CA GLN A 163 -12.00 61.57 -27.65
C GLN A 163 -11.98 61.31 -26.14
N ALA A 164 -12.84 61.97 -25.37
CA ALA A 164 -12.92 61.76 -23.92
C ALA A 164 -13.37 60.33 -23.56
N ALA A 165 -14.32 59.76 -24.32
CA ALA A 165 -14.79 58.40 -24.14
C ALA A 165 -13.72 57.35 -24.54
N GLU A 166 -12.95 57.60 -25.59
CA GLU A 166 -11.87 56.72 -26.05
C GLU A 166 -10.69 56.68 -25.06
N GLU A 167 -10.36 57.83 -24.47
CA GLU A 167 -9.34 57.94 -23.42
C GLU A 167 -9.77 57.21 -22.14
N GLN A 168 -11.06 57.31 -21.77
CA GLN A 168 -11.64 56.54 -20.65
C GLN A 168 -11.63 55.02 -20.91
N ALA A 169 -11.92 54.58 -22.14
CA ALA A 169 -11.84 53.18 -22.53
C ALA A 169 -10.40 52.65 -22.49
N ALA A 170 -9.41 53.43 -22.94
CA ALA A 170 -8.00 53.06 -22.90
C ALA A 170 -7.46 52.91 -21.46
N VAL A 171 -7.86 53.81 -20.55
CA VAL A 171 -7.51 53.73 -19.12
C VAL A 171 -8.16 52.52 -18.45
N ALA A 172 -9.41 52.19 -18.79
CA ALA A 172 -10.10 50.99 -18.30
C ALA A 172 -9.42 49.68 -18.78
N ALA A 173 -9.00 49.62 -20.05
CA ALA A 173 -8.28 48.47 -20.60
C ALA A 173 -6.90 48.28 -19.94
N MET A 174 -6.14 49.36 -19.71
CA MET A 174 -4.86 49.29 -19.01
C MET A 174 -5.00 48.83 -17.55
N THR A 175 -6.02 49.32 -16.83
CA THR A 175 -6.27 48.93 -15.43
C THR A 175 -6.69 47.46 -15.31
N ALA A 176 -7.47 46.93 -16.25
CA ALA A 176 -7.84 45.51 -16.30
C ALA A 176 -6.61 44.58 -16.45
N GLN A 177 -5.59 45.01 -17.20
CA GLN A 177 -4.41 44.19 -17.49
C GLN A 177 -3.46 44.04 -16.30
N VAL A 178 -3.27 45.09 -15.50
CA VAL A 178 -2.31 45.13 -14.37
C VAL A 178 -2.78 44.31 -13.16
N VAL A 179 -4.09 44.19 -12.92
CA VAL A 179 -4.67 43.50 -11.75
C VAL A 179 -4.63 41.97 -11.87
N THR A 180 -4.29 41.42 -13.04
CA THR A 180 -4.35 39.96 -13.30
C THR A 180 -3.24 39.12 -12.63
N VAL A 181 -2.24 39.73 -11.99
CA VAL A 181 -1.15 39.00 -11.33
C VAL A 181 -1.61 38.50 -9.94
N ALA A 182 -2.08 37.26 -9.88
CA ALA A 182 -2.57 36.65 -8.64
C ALA A 182 -1.45 36.52 -7.58
N PRO A 183 -1.73 36.81 -6.29
CA PRO A 183 -0.75 36.64 -5.22
C PRO A 183 -0.46 35.15 -4.98
N ALA A 184 0.83 34.81 -4.91
CA ALA A 184 1.28 33.45 -4.64
C ALA A 184 1.06 33.09 -3.15
N VAL A 185 0.28 32.04 -2.87
CA VAL A 185 0.15 31.51 -1.52
C VAL A 185 1.42 30.74 -1.15
N GLU A 186 2.12 31.23 -0.13
CA GLU A 186 3.39 30.68 0.36
C GLU A 186 3.19 29.25 0.91
N ALA A 187 4.00 28.31 0.43
CA ALA A 187 3.92 26.91 0.86
C ALA A 187 4.77 26.67 2.12
N PRO A 188 4.31 25.83 3.06
CA PRO A 188 5.04 25.58 4.29
C PRO A 188 6.39 24.88 4.04
N ALA A 189 7.39 25.26 4.85
CA ALA A 189 8.75 24.73 4.76
C ALA A 189 8.82 23.22 5.11
N LYS A 190 9.58 22.45 4.32
CA LYS A 190 9.77 21.01 4.53
C LYS A 190 10.77 20.77 5.67
N VAL A 191 10.44 19.85 6.57
CA VAL A 191 11.32 19.43 7.69
C VAL A 191 12.32 18.38 7.20
N THR A 192 13.60 18.56 7.51
CA THR A 192 14.66 17.61 7.17
C THR A 192 14.49 16.28 7.92
N GLY A 193 14.62 15.14 7.21
CA GLY A 193 14.57 13.80 7.81
C GLY A 193 13.19 13.13 7.84
N ILE A 194 12.11 13.83 7.46
CA ILE A 194 10.76 13.26 7.35
C ILE A 194 10.37 13.24 5.88
N THR A 195 10.11 12.03 5.34
CA THR A 195 9.62 11.86 3.96
C THR A 195 8.28 11.15 3.98
N GLY A 196 7.28 11.72 3.31
CA GLY A 196 6.02 11.04 3.05
C GLY A 196 6.12 10.15 1.81
N ARG A 197 5.44 8.99 1.83
CA ARG A 197 5.25 8.14 0.65
C ARG A 197 3.77 7.79 0.55
N VAL A 198 3.21 7.91 -0.64
CA VAL A 198 1.89 7.37 -0.96
C VAL A 198 2.08 5.97 -1.52
N THR A 199 1.48 4.98 -0.88
CA THR A 199 1.45 3.59 -1.37
C THR A 199 0.03 3.26 -1.81
N TYR A 200 -0.10 2.69 -3.00
CA TYR A 200 -1.37 2.21 -3.52
C TYR A 200 -1.50 0.71 -3.24
N SER A 201 -2.64 0.30 -2.71
CA SER A 201 -3.03 -1.09 -2.45
C SER A 201 -4.37 -1.40 -3.11
N ALA A 202 -4.54 -2.61 -3.62
CA ALA A 202 -5.81 -3.06 -4.16
C ALA A 202 -6.59 -3.84 -3.10
N GLU A 203 -7.87 -3.48 -2.92
CA GLU A 203 -8.81 -4.22 -2.07
C GLU A 203 -9.90 -4.83 -2.95
N VAL A 204 -10.19 -6.12 -2.76
CA VAL A 204 -11.29 -6.80 -3.46
C VAL A 204 -12.58 -6.54 -2.70
N THR A 205 -13.41 -5.63 -3.22
CA THR A 205 -14.71 -5.29 -2.62
C THR A 205 -15.75 -6.39 -2.80
N ASN A 206 -15.73 -7.10 -3.95
CA ASN A 206 -16.63 -8.21 -4.24
C ASN A 206 -15.92 -9.27 -5.09
N LEU A 207 -15.72 -10.45 -4.50
CA LEU A 207 -15.01 -11.56 -5.13
C LEU A 207 -15.78 -12.14 -6.33
N GLU A 208 -17.11 -12.20 -6.27
CA GLU A 208 -17.91 -12.74 -7.38
C GLU A 208 -17.83 -11.85 -8.63
N LEU A 209 -17.83 -10.52 -8.45
CA LEU A 209 -17.64 -9.59 -9.55
C LEU A 209 -16.26 -9.74 -10.18
N LEU A 210 -15.22 -9.93 -9.36
CA LEU A 210 -13.87 -10.19 -9.85
C LEU A 210 -13.80 -11.50 -10.66
N VAL A 211 -14.40 -12.58 -10.17
CA VAL A 211 -14.45 -13.87 -10.88
C VAL A 211 -15.16 -13.74 -12.22
N LYS A 212 -16.30 -13.02 -12.25
CA LYS A 212 -17.03 -12.75 -13.51
C LYS A 212 -16.20 -11.91 -14.48
N ALA A 213 -15.50 -10.88 -14.00
CA ALA A 213 -14.63 -10.04 -14.81
C ALA A 213 -13.48 -10.84 -15.44
N VAL A 214 -12.88 -11.76 -14.68
CA VAL A 214 -11.84 -12.67 -15.19
C VAL A 214 -12.42 -13.62 -16.24
N ALA A 215 -13.58 -14.22 -15.97
CA ALA A 215 -14.25 -15.11 -16.93
C ALA A 215 -14.64 -14.41 -18.23
N GLN A 216 -14.91 -13.10 -18.19
CA GLN A 216 -15.22 -12.26 -19.36
C GLN A 216 -13.97 -11.72 -20.08
N GLY A 217 -12.75 -11.96 -19.55
CA GLY A 217 -11.50 -11.44 -20.11
C GLY A 217 -11.24 -9.96 -19.82
N LEU A 218 -12.02 -9.34 -18.92
CA LEU A 218 -11.83 -7.95 -18.48
C LEU A 218 -10.73 -7.83 -17.40
N ALA A 219 -10.39 -8.93 -16.74
CA ALA A 219 -9.32 -9.01 -15.76
C ALA A 219 -8.41 -10.23 -16.03
N PRO A 220 -7.10 -10.12 -15.77
CA PRO A 220 -6.15 -11.21 -15.94
C PRO A 220 -6.43 -12.37 -14.96
N ILE A 221 -6.11 -13.61 -15.36
CA ILE A 221 -6.33 -14.82 -14.53
C ILE A 221 -5.48 -14.79 -13.24
N GLU A 222 -4.37 -14.07 -13.27
CA GLU A 222 -3.45 -13.81 -12.17
C GLU A 222 -4.12 -13.10 -10.98
N CYS A 223 -5.29 -12.49 -11.19
CA CYS A 223 -6.11 -11.96 -10.10
C CYS A 223 -6.70 -13.04 -9.18
N LEU A 224 -6.70 -14.31 -9.60
CA LEU A 224 -7.29 -15.43 -8.88
C LEU A 224 -6.23 -16.48 -8.51
N GLN A 225 -6.35 -17.04 -7.32
CA GLN A 225 -5.56 -18.20 -6.89
C GLN A 225 -6.50 -19.28 -6.35
N ALA A 226 -6.26 -20.53 -6.77
CA ALA A 226 -7.00 -21.67 -6.22
C ALA A 226 -6.63 -21.90 -4.74
N ASP A 227 -7.64 -22.05 -3.89
CA ASP A 227 -7.42 -22.39 -2.48
C ASP A 227 -7.03 -23.88 -2.34
N THR A 228 -5.73 -24.14 -2.44
CA THR A 228 -5.17 -25.49 -2.33
C THR A 228 -5.44 -26.15 -0.97
N LYS A 229 -5.64 -25.37 0.11
CA LYS A 229 -5.95 -25.92 1.44
C LYS A 229 -7.37 -26.46 1.48
N PHE A 230 -8.32 -25.68 0.99
CA PHE A 230 -9.71 -26.12 0.85
C PHE A 230 -9.81 -27.33 -0.08
N LEU A 231 -9.19 -27.26 -1.26
CA LEU A 231 -9.19 -28.36 -2.24
C LEU A 231 -8.56 -29.65 -1.66
N GLY A 232 -7.44 -29.53 -0.93
CA GLY A 232 -6.82 -30.66 -0.24
C GLY A 232 -7.65 -31.22 0.92
N ALA A 233 -8.42 -30.38 1.62
CA ALA A 233 -9.39 -30.86 2.62
C ALA A 233 -10.50 -31.68 1.98
N GLN A 234 -11.08 -31.20 0.87
CA GLN A 234 -12.09 -31.91 0.10
C GLN A 234 -11.56 -33.25 -0.45
N ALA A 235 -10.36 -33.25 -1.05
CA ALA A 235 -9.72 -34.48 -1.55
C ALA A 235 -9.57 -35.56 -0.46
N ARG A 236 -9.16 -35.17 0.76
CA ARG A 236 -9.06 -36.07 1.91
C ARG A 236 -10.42 -36.56 2.42
N ALA A 237 -11.48 -35.75 2.30
CA ALA A 237 -12.83 -36.12 2.69
C ALA A 237 -13.41 -37.21 1.77
N PHE A 238 -13.24 -37.08 0.46
CA PHE A 238 -13.77 -38.05 -0.51
C PHE A 238 -12.99 -39.36 -0.59
N LYS A 239 -11.71 -39.39 -0.16
CA LYS A 239 -10.85 -40.59 -0.08
C LYS A 239 -10.79 -41.40 -1.39
N LYS A 240 -10.92 -40.74 -2.53
CA LYS A 240 -10.87 -41.33 -3.86
C LYS A 240 -9.94 -40.51 -4.75
N ALA A 241 -9.02 -41.17 -5.43
CA ALA A 241 -8.22 -40.54 -6.47
C ALA A 241 -9.06 -40.30 -7.73
N GLY A 242 -8.84 -39.19 -8.42
CA GLY A 242 -9.58 -38.81 -9.63
C GLY A 242 -10.02 -37.36 -9.65
N GLU A 243 -10.91 -37.00 -10.57
CA GLU A 243 -11.45 -35.65 -10.70
C GLU A 243 -12.35 -35.27 -9.50
N LEU A 244 -12.04 -34.14 -8.86
CA LEU A 244 -12.78 -33.60 -7.72
C LEU A 244 -13.74 -32.49 -8.16
N PHE A 245 -13.24 -31.57 -8.98
CA PHE A 245 -13.98 -30.52 -9.67
C PHE A 245 -13.37 -30.39 -11.08
N PRO A 246 -14.09 -29.80 -12.06
CA PRO A 246 -13.50 -29.51 -13.37
C PRO A 246 -12.16 -28.78 -13.25
N GLY A 247 -11.08 -29.44 -13.68
CA GLY A 247 -9.71 -28.92 -13.59
C GLY A 247 -8.96 -29.16 -12.26
N VAL A 248 -9.54 -29.89 -11.29
CA VAL A 248 -8.89 -30.25 -10.02
C VAL A 248 -8.91 -31.76 -9.82
N MET A 249 -7.73 -32.37 -9.65
CA MET A 249 -7.58 -33.81 -9.40
C MET A 249 -7.10 -34.12 -7.97
N ALA A 250 -7.73 -35.11 -7.33
CA ALA A 250 -7.27 -35.71 -6.09
C ALA A 250 -6.24 -36.82 -6.37
N VAL A 251 -5.06 -36.72 -5.77
CA VAL A 251 -3.97 -37.71 -5.87
C VAL A 251 -3.87 -38.48 -4.56
N ALA A 252 -3.74 -39.80 -4.62
CA ALA A 252 -3.56 -40.66 -3.45
C ALA A 252 -2.11 -41.16 -3.38
N GLU A 253 -1.45 -40.92 -2.25
CA GLU A 253 -0.12 -41.43 -1.93
C GLU A 253 -0.22 -42.32 -0.68
N ARG A 254 0.43 -43.48 -0.71
CA ARG A 254 0.48 -44.41 0.43
C ARG A 254 1.77 -44.18 1.21
N SER A 255 1.67 -43.94 2.51
CA SER A 255 2.81 -43.82 3.43
C SER A 255 2.60 -44.68 4.67
N ILE A 256 3.70 -45.14 5.27
CA ILE A 256 3.72 -45.92 6.51
C ILE A 256 4.21 -45.00 7.64
N ALA A 257 3.54 -45.05 8.79
CA ALA A 257 3.94 -44.32 10.00
C ALA A 257 4.14 -45.29 11.17
N ALA A 258 5.22 -45.12 11.93
CA ALA A 258 5.51 -45.87 13.14
C ALA A 258 5.74 -44.93 14.34
N ARG A 259 5.32 -45.36 15.53
CA ARG A 259 5.56 -44.64 16.80
C ARG A 259 6.56 -45.43 17.65
N ALA A 260 7.39 -44.70 18.40
CA ALA A 260 8.16 -45.30 19.47
C ALA A 260 7.18 -45.82 20.56
N ALA A 261 7.54 -46.92 21.22
CA ALA A 261 6.84 -47.36 22.42
C ALA A 261 7.03 -46.36 23.58
#